data_AF-A0A7T1I5Y8-F1
#
_entry.id   AF-A0A7T1I5Y8-F1
#
_cell.length_a   1.000
_cell.length_b   1.000
_cell.length_c   1.000
_cell.angle_alpha   90.00
_cell.angle_beta   90.00
_cell.angle_gamma   90.00
#
_symmetry.space_group_name_H-M   'P 1'
#
loop_
_entity.id
_entity.type
_entity.pdbx_description
1 polymer ?
#
loop_
_entity_poly.entity_id
_entity_poly.type
_entity_poly.pdbx_seq_one_letter_code
_entity_poly.pdbx_strand_id
1 'polypeptide(L)'
;MASSSPPDNDRRPAAAPAKRPSFQGKRVVVALLIGMVIGWAVGLFMESIVQHSPTSIDPGDLVWLRRLLAAAGALSGLAIEAMRQLQAANPDPIYHQNRQGLRRRW
;
A
#
# COMPACT_ATOMS: atom_id res chain seq x y z
N MET A 1 -43.05 19.51 -43.97
CA MET A 1 -41.78 20.03 -43.43
C MET A 1 -41.78 19.82 -41.92
N ALA A 2 -41.11 18.78 -41.44
CA ALA A 2 -41.00 18.50 -40.01
C ALA A 2 -39.68 19.10 -39.51
N SER A 3 -39.74 20.10 -38.63
CA SER A 3 -38.56 20.59 -37.91
C SER A 3 -38.32 19.67 -36.71
N SER A 4 -37.37 18.74 -36.85
CA SER A 4 -36.84 18.00 -35.71
C SER A 4 -35.85 18.88 -34.96
N SER A 5 -36.28 19.40 -33.79
CA SER A 5 -35.38 20.05 -32.83
C SER A 5 -34.26 19.06 -32.41
N PRO A 6 -32.99 19.49 -32.32
CA PRO A 6 -31.93 18.63 -31.81
C PRO A 6 -32.20 18.28 -30.33
N PRO A 7 -31.91 17.04 -29.89
CA PRO A 7 -32.06 16.67 -28.50
C PRO A 7 -31.05 17.45 -27.64
N ASP A 8 -31.58 18.25 -26.72
CA ASP A 8 -30.88 18.93 -25.62
C ASP A 8 -30.18 17.89 -24.71
N ASN A 9 -28.93 17.55 -25.06
CA ASN A 9 -28.08 16.58 -24.38
C ASN A 9 -27.13 17.22 -23.35
N ASP A 10 -27.41 18.47 -22.95
CA ASP A 10 -26.52 19.23 -22.05
C ASP A 10 -26.90 19.08 -20.57
N ARG A 11 -27.95 18.31 -20.25
CA ARG A 11 -28.37 18.00 -18.88
C ARG A 11 -27.71 16.75 -18.30
N ARG A 12 -26.39 16.58 -18.46
CA ARG A 12 -25.68 15.71 -17.51
C ARG A 12 -25.65 16.45 -16.18
N PRO A 13 -26.29 15.93 -15.10
CA PRO A 13 -26.13 16.52 -13.78
C PRO A 13 -24.62 16.59 -13.51
N ALA A 14 -24.11 17.79 -13.24
CA ALA A 14 -22.73 17.99 -12.83
C ALA A 14 -22.45 16.99 -11.72
N ALA A 15 -21.66 15.95 -12.03
CA ALA A 15 -21.39 14.88 -11.10
C ALA A 15 -20.89 15.53 -9.80
N ALA A 16 -21.62 15.31 -8.71
CA ALA A 16 -21.26 15.87 -7.40
C ALA A 16 -19.76 15.61 -7.15
N PRO A 17 -19.01 16.59 -6.61
CA PRO A 17 -17.57 16.47 -6.48
C PRO A 17 -17.25 15.18 -5.72
N ALA A 18 -16.65 14.22 -6.41
CA ALA A 18 -16.26 12.95 -5.83
C ALA A 18 -15.36 13.24 -4.63
N LYS A 19 -15.82 12.87 -3.43
CA LYS A 19 -15.13 13.16 -2.18
C LYS A 19 -13.74 12.53 -2.24
N ARG A 20 -12.70 13.37 -2.35
CA ARG A 20 -11.31 12.90 -2.38
C ARG A 20 -11.01 12.16 -1.08
N PRO A 21 -10.40 10.96 -1.12
CA PRO A 21 -10.03 10.25 0.09
C PRO A 21 -9.00 11.08 0.88
N SER A 22 -9.31 11.36 2.15
CA SER A 22 -8.40 12.05 3.06
C SER A 22 -7.26 11.12 3.51
N PHE A 23 -6.13 11.69 3.88
CA PHE A 23 -4.98 10.95 4.46
C PHE A 23 -5.42 10.15 5.70
N GLN A 24 -5.01 8.88 5.77
CA GLN A 24 -5.39 7.95 6.84
C GLN A 24 -4.15 7.53 7.65
N GLY A 25 -3.76 8.34 8.63
CA GLY A 25 -2.59 8.08 9.46
C GLY A 25 -2.63 6.73 10.20
N LYS A 26 -3.81 6.29 10.66
CA LYS A 26 -3.99 4.97 11.30
C LYS A 26 -3.54 3.82 10.39
N ARG A 27 -3.81 3.90 9.09
CA ARG A 27 -3.39 2.87 8.13
C ARG A 27 -1.89 2.84 7.95
N VAL A 28 -1.24 4.00 7.97
CA VAL A 28 0.24 4.10 7.92
C VAL A 28 0.86 3.41 9.12
N VAL A 29 0.31 3.63 10.32
CA VAL A 29 0.79 2.97 11.55
C VAL A 29 0.59 1.45 11.47
N VAL A 30 -0.57 0.98 11.00
CA VAL A 30 -0.82 -0.45 10.83
C VAL A 30 0.14 -1.06 9.79
N ALA A 31 0.37 -0.39 8.67
CA ALA A 31 1.30 -0.86 7.64
C ALA A 31 2.75 -0.93 8.15
N LEU A 32 3.17 0.07 8.96
CA LEU A 32 4.46 0.06 9.63
C LEU A 32 4.59 -1.14 10.57
N LEU A 33 3.59 -1.40 11.42
CA LEU A 33 3.61 -2.55 12.33
C LEU A 33 3.64 -3.88 11.59
N ILE A 34 2.85 -4.03 10.53
CA ILE A 34 2.87 -5.23 9.69
C ILE A 34 4.26 -5.44 9.07
N GLY A 35 4.82 -4.39 8.48
CA GLY A 35 6.16 -4.43 7.91
C GLY A 35 7.23 -4.81 8.93
N MET A 36 7.14 -4.26 10.14
CA MET A 36 8.04 -4.59 11.25
C MET A 36 7.97 -6.07 11.63
N VAL A 37 6.76 -6.61 11.77
CA VAL A 37 6.54 -8.03 12.12
C VAL A 37 7.09 -8.95 11.02
N ILE A 38 6.88 -8.60 9.75
CA ILE A 38 7.44 -9.36 8.63
C ILE A 38 8.97 -9.33 8.67
N GLY A 39 9.58 -8.16 8.83
CA GLY A 39 11.03 -8.00 8.93
C GLY A 39 11.62 -8.78 10.12
N TRP A 40 10.94 -8.78 11.26
CA TRP A 40 11.34 -9.58 12.42
C TRP A 40 11.28 -11.08 12.14
N ALA A 41 10.22 -11.56 11.49
CA ALA A 41 10.07 -12.97 11.11
C ALA A 41 11.18 -13.42 10.15
N VAL A 42 11.55 -12.58 9.18
CA VAL A 42 12.71 -12.83 8.30
C VAL A 42 14.01 -12.90 9.11
N GLY A 43 14.19 -12.05 10.11
CA GLY A 43 15.35 -12.11 11.00
C GLY A 43 15.43 -13.41 11.79
N LEU A 44 14.30 -13.91 12.33
CA LEU A 44 14.25 -15.22 12.99
C LEU A 44 14.59 -16.38 12.03
N PHE A 45 14.10 -16.29 10.79
CA PHE A 45 14.44 -17.28 9.77
C PHE A 45 15.95 -17.28 9.46
N MET A 46 16.56 -16.10 9.36
CA MET A 46 18.00 -15.99 9.12
C MET A 46 18.83 -16.54 10.29
N GLU A 47 18.42 -16.25 11.53
CA GLU A 47 19.01 -16.82 12.73
C GLU A 47 18.92 -18.35 12.74
N SER A 48 17.78 -18.92 12.32
CA SER A 48 17.64 -20.37 12.15
C SER A 48 18.61 -20.95 11.13
N ILE A 49 18.89 -20.24 10.03
CA ILE A 49 19.87 -20.70 9.03
C ILE A 49 21.28 -20.70 9.62
N VAL A 50 21.67 -19.61 10.29
CA VAL A 50 23.01 -19.46 10.87
C VAL A 50 23.26 -20.53 11.93
N GLN A 51 22.28 -20.82 12.78
CA GLN A 51 22.39 -21.85 13.83
C GLN A 51 22.66 -23.27 13.27
N HIS A 52 22.25 -23.55 12.04
CA HIS A 52 22.51 -24.83 11.36
C HIS A 52 23.73 -24.77 10.43
N SER A 53 24.41 -23.63 10.37
CA SER A 53 25.63 -23.45 9.58
C SER A 53 26.86 -23.71 10.46
N PRO A 54 27.99 -24.18 9.89
CA PRO A 54 29.24 -24.35 10.63
C PRO A 54 29.94 -23.01 10.98
N THR A 55 29.32 -21.87 10.69
CA THR A 55 29.89 -20.54 10.92
C THR A 55 29.56 -20.05 12.33
N SER A 56 30.58 -19.78 13.14
CA SER A 56 30.42 -19.11 14.43
C SER A 56 30.23 -17.61 14.21
N ILE A 57 29.03 -17.09 14.44
CA ILE A 57 28.72 -15.66 14.45
C ILE A 57 28.41 -15.23 15.89
N ASP A 58 28.84 -14.02 16.27
CA ASP A 58 28.51 -13.46 17.59
C ASP A 58 26.98 -13.35 17.74
N PRO A 59 26.39 -13.83 18.86
CA PRO A 59 24.97 -13.65 19.14
C PRO A 59 24.49 -12.19 19.07
N GLY A 60 25.35 -11.23 19.43
CA GLY A 60 25.06 -9.81 19.35
C GLY A 60 24.82 -9.32 17.92
N ASP A 61 25.56 -9.85 16.96
CA ASP A 61 25.42 -9.50 15.54
C ASP A 61 24.12 -10.02 14.95
N LEU A 62 23.67 -11.21 15.36
CA LEU A 62 22.38 -11.77 14.96
C LEU A 62 21.22 -10.94 15.52
N VAL A 63 21.32 -10.48 16.76
CA VAL A 63 20.32 -9.59 17.37
C VAL A 63 20.26 -8.26 16.62
N TRP A 64 21.41 -7.69 16.25
CA TRP A 64 21.48 -6.47 15.45
C TRP A 64 20.88 -6.66 14.05
N LEU A 65 21.24 -7.74 13.36
CA LEU A 65 20.68 -8.09 12.06
C LEU A 65 19.15 -8.18 12.11
N ARG A 66 18.60 -8.88 13.12
CA ARG A 66 17.15 -9.01 13.31
C ARG A 66 16.48 -7.65 13.54
N ARG A 67 17.09 -6.77 14.35
CA ARG A 67 16.59 -5.41 14.59
C ARG A 67 16.62 -4.56 13.32
N LEU A 68 17.70 -4.66 12.54
CA LEU A 68 17.83 -3.96 11.25
C LEU A 68 16.77 -4.44 10.24
N LEU A 69 16.54 -5.75 10.15
CA LEU A 69 15.49 -6.31 9.29
C LEU A 69 14.09 -5.86 9.72
N ALA A 70 13.80 -5.83 11.01
CA ALA A 70 12.54 -5.31 11.52
C ALA A 70 12.35 -3.82 11.20
N ALA A 71 13.38 -3.00 11.37
CA ALA A 71 13.34 -1.58 11.02
C ALA A 71 13.16 -1.35 9.51
N ALA A 72 13.88 -2.12 8.68
CA ALA A 72 13.74 -2.08 7.23
C ALA A 72 12.32 -2.45 6.79
N GLY A 73 11.77 -3.55 7.33
CA GLY A 73 10.40 -3.96 7.06
C GLY A 73 9.38 -2.89 7.46
N ALA A 74 9.56 -2.25 8.63
CA ALA A 74 8.71 -1.16 9.09
C ALA A 74 8.71 0.03 8.11
N LEU A 75 9.90 0.44 7.66
CA LEU A 75 10.07 1.50 6.67
C LEU A 75 9.45 1.14 5.32
N SER A 76 9.62 -0.09 4.86
CA SER A 76 8.97 -0.58 3.63
C SER A 76 7.46 -0.53 3.74
N GLY A 77 6.87 -0.98 4.85
CA GLY A 77 5.43 -0.92 5.09
C GLY A 77 4.89 0.52 5.09
N LEU A 78 5.61 1.44 5.73
CA LEU A 78 5.29 2.86 5.71
C LEU A 78 5.33 3.44 4.29
N ALA A 79 6.40 3.17 3.54
CA ALA A 79 6.59 3.68 2.18
C ALA A 79 5.49 3.18 1.23
N ILE A 80 5.15 1.89 1.32
CA ILE A 80 4.09 1.28 0.50
C ILE A 80 2.73 1.92 0.79
N GLU A 81 2.36 2.09 2.07
CA GLU A 81 1.07 2.68 2.42
C GLU A 81 1.02 4.18 2.10
N ALA A 82 2.12 4.91 2.28
CA ALA A 82 2.22 6.30 1.85
C ALA A 82 1.98 6.42 0.35
N MET A 83 2.65 5.59 -0.46
CA MET A 83 2.46 5.57 -1.91
C MET A 83 1.04 5.16 -2.29
N ARG A 84 0.45 4.18 -1.60
CA ARG A 84 -0.94 3.75 -1.83
C ARG A 84 -1.94 4.88 -1.56
N GLN A 85 -1.68 5.71 -0.54
CA GLN A 85 -2.52 6.88 -0.24
C GLN A 85 -2.32 8.00 -1.26
N LEU A 86 -1.09 8.24 -1.73
CA LEU A 86 -0.81 9.20 -2.81
C LEU A 86 -1.50 8.79 -4.12
N GLN A 87 -1.39 7.51 -4.51
CA GLN A 87 -2.09 6.96 -5.67
C GLN A 87 -3.62 7.06 -5.52
N ALA A 88 -4.15 6.86 -4.31
CA ALA A 88 -5.59 7.00 -4.06
C ALA A 88 -6.08 8.45 -4.10
N ALA A 89 -5.22 9.42 -3.77
CA ALA A 89 -5.53 10.84 -3.82
C ALA A 89 -5.34 11.46 -5.21
N ASN A 90 -4.73 10.73 -6.15
CA ASN A 90 -4.51 11.20 -7.52
C ASN A 90 -5.86 11.39 -8.25
N PRO A 91 -6.15 12.59 -8.81
CA PRO A 91 -7.41 12.87 -9.51
C PRO A 91 -7.54 12.19 -10.88
N ASP A 92 -6.47 11.63 -11.44
CA ASP A 92 -6.49 11.00 -12.75
C ASP A 92 -7.31 9.68 -12.73
N PRO A 93 -8.39 9.57 -13.55
CA PRO A 93 -9.27 8.41 -13.57
C PRO A 93 -8.57 7.09 -13.91
N ILE A 94 -7.43 7.11 -14.61
CA ILE A 94 -6.65 5.89 -14.91
C ILE A 94 -6.22 5.19 -13.61
N TYR A 95 -5.86 5.95 -12.57
CA TYR A 95 -5.46 5.42 -11.26
C TYR A 95 -6.63 4.85 -10.45
N HIS A 96 -7.86 5.23 -10.78
CA HIS A 96 -9.08 4.71 -10.15
C HIS A 96 -9.66 3.49 -10.87
N GLN A 97 -9.46 3.38 -12.20
CA GLN A 97 -10.06 2.35 -13.03
C GLN A 97 -9.55 0.95 -12.69
N ASN A 98 -8.24 0.82 -12.39
CA ASN A 98 -7.62 -0.47 -12.09
C ASN A 98 -8.14 -1.10 -10.78
N ARG A 99 -8.62 -0.26 -9.85
CA ARG A 99 -9.15 -0.72 -8.55
C ARG A 99 -10.60 -1.20 -8.62
N GLN A 100 -11.37 -0.71 -9.60
CA GLN A 100 -12.77 -1.09 -9.80
C GLN A 100 -12.92 -2.38 -10.62
N GLY A 101 -11.98 -2.66 -11.52
CA GLY A 101 -11.97 -3.90 -12.32
C GLY A 101 -11.81 -5.18 -11.49
N LEU A 102 -10.98 -5.17 -10.44
CA LEU A 102 -10.78 -6.33 -9.56
C LEU A 102 -11.98 -6.61 -8.63
N ARG A 103 -12.70 -5.58 -8.18
CA ARG A 103 -13.83 -5.74 -7.23
C ARG A 103 -15.12 -6.24 -7.89
N ARG A 104 -15.21 -6.26 -9.22
CA ARG A 104 -16.40 -6.77 -9.95
C ARG A 104 -16.29 -8.26 -10.31
N ARG A 105 -15.18 -8.91 -9.97
CA ARG A 105 -14.87 -10.29 -10.37
C ARG A 105 -14.91 -11.31 -9.22
N TRP A 106 -15.28 -10.85 -8.03
CA TRP A 106 -15.53 -11.65 -6.82
C TRP A 106 -16.87 -11.19 -6.24
#